data_AF-A0A6P1ZAT5-F1
#
_entry.id   AF-A0A6P1ZAT5-F1
#
_cell.length_a   1.000
_cell.length_b   1.000
_cell.length_c   1.000
_cell.angle_alpha   90.00
_cell.angle_beta   90.00
_cell.angle_gamma   90.00
#
_symmetry.space_group_name_H-M   'P 1'
#
loop_
_entity.id
_entity.type
_entity.pdbx_description
1 polymer ?
#
loop_
_entity_poly.entity_id
_entity_poly.type
_entity_poly.pdbx_seq_one_letter_code
_entity_poly.pdbx_strand_id
1 'polypeptide(L)'
;FGYHMLLATLSDAGLDLDPLEEIFQEAGITTSVAALAETRRGIDSNLLIRNHAEDQPLRTLADIQAVRERLTLNDRARERSRDAFRRLSEVEAAVHGC
;
A
#
# COMPACT_ATOMS: atom_id res chain seq x y z
N PHE A 1 -9.92 -4.16 2.31
CA PHE A 1 -9.81 -5.63 2.28
C PHE A 1 -9.32 -6.24 0.95
N GLY A 2 -9.26 -5.52 -0.19
CA GLY A 2 -8.87 -6.12 -1.49
C GLY A 2 -7.44 -5.88 -1.99
N TYR A 3 -6.67 -4.96 -1.38
CA TYR A 3 -5.37 -4.53 -1.92
C TYR A 3 -4.26 -5.57 -1.74
N HIS A 4 -4.24 -6.28 -0.62
CA HIS A 4 -3.32 -7.41 -0.41
C HIS A 4 -3.58 -8.54 -1.41
N MET A 5 -4.85 -8.78 -1.78
CA MET A 5 -5.21 -9.83 -2.73
C MET A 5 -4.68 -9.56 -4.14
N LEU A 6 -4.71 -8.30 -4.61
CA LEU A 6 -4.19 -7.95 -5.94
C LEU A 6 -2.67 -8.15 -6.02
N LEU A 7 -1.94 -7.63 -5.04
CA LEU A 7 -0.47 -7.79 -5.02
C LEU A 7 -0.06 -9.26 -4.86
N ALA A 8 -0.79 -10.03 -4.05
CA ALA A 8 -0.57 -11.48 -3.95
C ALA A 8 -0.79 -12.18 -5.30
N THR A 9 -1.89 -11.86 -5.99
CA THR A 9 -2.19 -12.43 -7.32
C THR A 9 -1.14 -12.06 -8.36
N LEU A 10 -0.65 -10.81 -8.33
CA LEU A 10 0.40 -10.37 -9.26
C LEU A 10 1.73 -11.06 -8.96
N SER A 11 2.07 -11.24 -7.68
CA SER A 11 3.24 -12.00 -7.28
C SER A 11 3.15 -13.46 -7.72
N ASP A 12 1.99 -14.11 -7.55
CA ASP A 12 1.73 -15.47 -8.06
C ASP A 12 1.86 -15.55 -9.58
N ALA A 13 1.51 -14.47 -10.28
CA ALA A 13 1.70 -14.32 -11.72
C ALA A 13 3.15 -13.99 -12.13
N GLY A 14 4.08 -13.93 -11.18
CA GLY A 14 5.51 -13.70 -11.42
C GLY A 14 5.96 -12.24 -11.38
N LEU A 15 5.16 -11.33 -10.80
CA LEU A 15 5.60 -9.96 -10.56
C LEU A 15 6.75 -9.96 -9.54
N ASP A 16 7.87 -9.35 -9.93
CA ASP A 16 8.96 -9.05 -9.01
C ASP A 16 8.54 -7.93 -8.05
N LEU A 17 8.68 -8.20 -6.75
CA LEU A 17 8.29 -7.28 -5.67
C LEU A 17 9.45 -6.44 -5.17
N ASP A 18 10.70 -6.75 -5.53
CA ASP A 18 11.87 -5.99 -5.10
C ASP A 18 11.79 -4.51 -5.52
N PRO A 19 11.36 -4.16 -6.76
CA PRO A 19 11.18 -2.77 -7.15
C PRO A 19 10.12 -2.03 -6.33
N LEU A 20 9.14 -2.75 -5.78
CA LEU A 20 8.09 -2.15 -4.96
C LEU A 20 8.63 -1.72 -3.59
N GLU A 21 9.56 -2.49 -3.03
CA GLU A 21 10.26 -2.14 -1.79
C GLU A 21 11.14 -0.90 -1.99
N GLU A 22 11.88 -0.81 -3.10
CA GLU A 22 12.68 0.37 -3.45
C GLU A 22 11.81 1.62 -3.57
N ILE A 23 10.68 1.53 -4.29
CA ILE A 23 9.72 2.64 -4.44
C ILE A 23 9.19 3.11 -3.08
N PHE A 24 8.94 2.20 -2.14
CA PHE A 24 8.51 2.58 -0.80
C PHE A 24 9.62 3.25 0.00
N GLN A 25 10.85 2.75 -0.09
CA GLN A 25 12.01 3.36 0.56
C GLN A 25 12.26 4.78 0.04
N GLU A 26 12.21 5.00 -1.28
CA GLU A 26 12.31 6.34 -1.90
C GLU A 26 11.23 7.30 -1.41
N ALA A 27 10.03 6.77 -1.12
CA ALA A 27 8.92 7.56 -0.58
C ALA A 27 9.05 7.85 0.93
N GLY A 28 10.09 7.34 1.59
CA GLY A 28 10.33 7.45 3.03
C GLY A 28 9.52 6.45 3.86
N ILE A 29 9.12 5.33 3.27
CA ILE A 29 8.39 4.24 3.92
C ILE A 29 9.34 3.07 4.15
N THR A 30 9.74 2.87 5.39
CA THR A 30 10.49 1.66 5.79
C THR A 30 9.53 0.48 5.91
N THR A 31 9.49 -0.36 4.89
CA THR A 31 8.68 -1.59 4.85
C THR A 31 9.46 -2.67 4.11
N SER A 32 9.17 -3.94 4.41
CA SER A 32 9.64 -5.07 3.63
C SER A 32 8.45 -5.80 3.02
N VAL A 33 8.54 -6.11 1.74
CA VAL A 33 7.47 -6.77 1.00
C VAL A 33 7.95 -8.16 0.59
N ALA A 34 7.31 -9.20 1.10
CA ALA A 34 7.64 -10.57 0.75
C ALA A 34 6.39 -11.35 0.33
N ALA A 35 6.50 -12.11 -0.75
CA ALA A 35 5.53 -13.13 -1.09
C ALA A 35 5.83 -14.39 -0.27
N LEU A 36 5.02 -14.63 0.76
CA LEU A 36 5.11 -15.83 1.58
C LEU A 36 3.78 -16.56 1.45
N ALA A 37 3.84 -17.83 1.05
CA ALA A 37 2.69 -18.73 1.14
C ALA A 37 2.44 -19.04 2.63
N GLU A 38 1.46 -18.39 3.23
CA GLU A 38 1.04 -18.63 4.61
C GLU A 38 -0.42 -19.09 4.63
N THR A 39 -0.66 -20.33 5.07
CA THR A 39 -2.00 -20.82 5.33
C THR A 39 -2.42 -20.41 6.75
N ARG A 40 -3.34 -19.45 6.87
CA ARG A 40 -3.87 -19.00 8.18
C ARG A 40 -5.33 -19.41 8.31
N ARG A 41 -5.62 -20.31 9.26
CA ARG A 41 -6.98 -20.89 9.48
C ARG A 41 -7.61 -21.51 8.22
N GLY A 42 -6.79 -22.16 7.38
CA GLY A 42 -7.24 -22.81 6.14
C GLY A 42 -7.43 -21.87 4.95
N ILE A 43 -6.97 -20.61 5.06
CA ILE A 43 -6.95 -19.65 3.96
C ILE A 43 -5.50 -19.45 3.56
N ASP A 44 -5.19 -19.74 2.30
CA ASP A 44 -3.88 -19.48 1.71
C ASP A 44 -3.75 -17.99 1.40
N SER A 45 -2.71 -17.36 1.94
CA SER A 45 -2.34 -15.98 1.70
C SER A 45 -0.93 -15.97 1.13
N ASN A 46 -0.75 -15.41 -0.07
CA ASN A 46 0.55 -15.44 -0.77
C ASN A 46 1.36 -14.13 -0.62
N LEU A 47 0.89 -13.16 0.17
CA LEU A 47 1.60 -11.89 0.36
C LEU A 47 1.67 -11.48 1.82
N LEU A 48 2.88 -11.35 2.33
CA LEU A 48 3.18 -10.79 3.64
C LEU A 48 3.89 -9.44 3.47
N ILE A 49 3.20 -8.36 3.85
CA ILE A 49 3.82 -7.04 4.01
C ILE A 49 4.25 -6.92 5.47
N ARG A 50 5.56 -6.91 5.72
CA ARG A 50 6.13 -6.68 7.05
C ARG A 50 6.39 -5.18 7.24
N ASN A 51 5.49 -4.55 7.98
CA ASN A 51 5.71 -3.21 8.48
C ASN A 51 6.48 -3.28 9.79
N HIS A 52 7.64 -2.63 9.87
CA HIS A 52 8.34 -2.43 11.13
C HIS A 52 7.51 -1.45 11.98
N ALA A 53 6.79 -2.00 12.97
CA ALA A 53 5.79 -1.28 13.76
C ALA A 53 6.37 -0.22 14.70
N GLU A 54 7.68 -0.26 14.96
CA GLU A 54 8.30 0.56 16.00
C GLU A 54 8.48 2.03 15.60
N ASP A 55 8.29 2.40 14.33
CA ASP A 55 8.65 3.75 13.84
C ASP A 55 7.72 4.32 12.74
N GLN A 56 6.46 3.88 12.67
CA GLN A 56 5.48 4.46 11.75
C GLN A 56 4.52 5.41 12.49
N PRO A 57 4.74 6.73 12.43
CA PRO A 57 3.76 7.68 12.95
C PRO A 57 2.41 7.49 12.24
N LEU A 58 1.32 7.72 12.97
CA LEU A 58 -0.03 7.76 12.40
C LEU A 58 -0.01 8.72 11.19
N ARG A 59 -0.20 8.18 9.98
CA ARG A 59 -0.19 8.98 8.75
C ARG A 59 -1.54 9.63 8.58
N THR A 60 -1.56 10.95 8.61
CA THR A 60 -2.71 11.73 8.18
C THR A 60 -2.88 11.65 6.67
N LEU A 61 -4.05 12.07 6.16
CA LEU A 61 -4.25 12.20 4.72
C LEU A 61 -3.17 13.10 4.07
N ALA A 62 -2.74 14.16 4.76
CA ALA A 62 -1.69 15.05 4.28
C ALA A 62 -0.35 14.30 4.14
N ASP A 63 -0.02 13.43 5.10
CA ASP A 63 1.19 12.61 5.05
C ASP A 63 1.16 11.62 3.87
N ILE A 64 -0.01 11.01 3.63
CA ILE A 64 -0.22 10.10 2.49
C ILE A 64 -0.10 10.85 1.15
N GLN A 65 -0.59 12.09 1.08
CA GLN A 65 -0.43 12.93 -0.10
C GLN A 65 1.04 13.30 -0.34
N ALA A 66 1.78 13.64 0.71
CA ALA A 66 3.21 13.95 0.60
C ALA A 66 4.04 12.75 0.13
N VAL A 67 3.72 11.54 0.60
CA VAL A 67 4.30 10.28 0.08
C VAL A 67 4.01 10.15 -1.42
N ARG A 68 2.75 10.35 -1.84
CA ARG A 68 2.36 10.24 -3.25
C ARG A 68 3.14 11.20 -4.15
N GLU A 69 3.45 12.40 -3.67
CA GLU A 69 4.23 13.37 -4.44
C GLU A 69 5.66 12.91 -4.70
N ARG A 70 6.24 12.13 -3.77
CA ARG A 70 7.59 11.56 -3.89
C ARG A 70 7.63 10.30 -4.76
N LEU A 71 6.50 9.63 -4.98
CA LEU A 71 6.44 8.45 -5.85
C LEU A 71 6.61 8.84 -7.32
N THR A 72 7.52 8.14 -7.99
CA THR A 72 7.73 8.25 -9.44
C THR A 72 6.62 7.47 -10.18
N LEU A 73 5.42 8.03 -10.22
CA LEU A 73 4.26 7.49 -10.92
C LEU A 73 4.06 8.15 -12.29
N ASN A 74 3.65 7.36 -13.28
CA ASN A 74 3.12 7.91 -14.54
C ASN A 74 1.83 8.71 -14.31
N ASP A 75 1.50 9.62 -15.24
CA ASP A 75 0.40 10.57 -15.09
C ASP A 75 -0.95 9.89 -14.79
N ARG A 76 -1.23 8.79 -15.48
CA ARG A 76 -2.46 8.02 -15.30
C ARG A 76 -2.56 7.40 -13.90
N ALA A 77 -1.46 6.84 -13.39
CA ALA A 77 -1.41 6.27 -12.05
C ALA A 77 -1.53 7.36 -10.97
N ARG A 78 -0.90 8.52 -11.20
CA ARG A 78 -0.94 9.68 -10.31
C ARG A 78 -2.38 10.19 -10.14
N GLU A 79 -3.11 10.38 -11.23
CA GLU A 79 -4.49 10.87 -11.20
C GLU A 79 -5.45 9.88 -10.54
N ARG A 80 -5.36 8.59 -10.90
CA ARG A 80 -6.20 7.55 -10.29
C ARG A 80 -5.92 7.37 -8.79
N SER A 81 -4.66 7.46 -8.37
CA SER A 81 -4.28 7.43 -6.96
C SER A 81 -4.91 8.59 -6.20
N ARG A 82 -4.87 9.81 -6.76
CA ARG A 82 -5.51 10.99 -6.16
C ARG A 82 -7.01 10.80 -5.95
N ASP A 83 -7.72 10.33 -6.97
CA ASP A 83 -9.16 10.11 -6.87
C ASP A 83 -9.53 9.02 -5.85
N ALA A 84 -8.74 7.96 -5.78
CA ALA A 84 -8.94 6.89 -4.80
C ALA A 84 -8.79 7.42 -3.36
N PHE A 85 -7.74 8.18 -3.07
CA PHE A 85 -7.54 8.75 -1.74
C PHE A 85 -8.59 9.80 -1.39
N ARG A 86 -9.02 10.66 -2.32
CA ARG A 86 -10.11 11.61 -2.09
C ARG A 86 -11.40 10.88 -1.69
N ARG A 87 -11.79 9.85 -2.44
CA ARG A 87 -12.99 9.05 -2.13
C ARG A 87 -12.88 8.37 -0.76
N LEU A 88 -11.70 7.86 -0.42
CA LEU A 88 -11.47 7.26 0.89
C LEU A 88 -11.68 8.29 2.00
N SER A 89 -11.12 9.49 1.86
CA SER A 89 -11.29 10.57 2.83
C SER A 89 -12.73 11.03 2.98
N GLU A 90 -13.49 11.11 1.88
CA GLU A 90 -14.93 11.44 1.94
C GLU A 90 -15.72 10.39 2.73
N VAL A 91 -15.39 9.11 2.56
CA VAL A 91 -16.02 8.02 3.32
C VAL A 91 -15.60 8.04 4.78
N GLU A 92 -14.31 8.22 5.08
CA GLU A 92 -13.82 8.33 6.46
C GLU A 92 -14.44 9.53 7.17
N ALA A 93 -14.59 10.66 6.49
CA ALA A 93 -15.27 11.84 7.01
C ALA A 93 -16.74 11.58 7.32
N ALA A 94 -17.45 10.87 6.44
CA ALA A 94 -18.84 10.49 6.66
C ALA A 94 -19.01 9.50 7.83
N VAL A 95 -18.02 8.62 8.07
CA VAL A 95 -18.07 7.60 9.12
C VAL A 95 -17.61 8.13 10.48
N HIS A 96 -16.57 8.98 10.50
CA HIS A 96 -15.91 9.47 11.71
C HIS A 96 -16.26 10.93 12.05
N GLY A 97 -16.99 11.63 11.18
CA GLY A 97 -17.50 12.98 11.42
C GLY A 97 -16.43 14.08 11.40
N CYS A 98 -15.30 13.85 10.72
CA CYS A 98 -14.17 14.77 10.62
C CYS A 98 -13.78 15.09 9.19
#